data_AF-A0A6J7CRQ2-F1
#
_entry.id   AF-A0A6J7CRQ2-F1
#
_cell.length_a   1.000
_cell.length_b   1.000
_cell.length_c   1.000
_cell.angle_alpha   90.00
_cell.angle_beta   90.00
_cell.angle_gamma   90.00
#
_symmetry.space_group_name_H-M   'P 1'
#
loop_
_entity.id
_entity.type
_entity.pdbx_description
1 polymer ?
#
loop_
_entity_poly.entity_id
_entity_poly.type
_entity_poly.pdbx_seq_one_letter_code
_entity_poly.pdbx_strand_id
1 'polypeptide(L)'
;MNDRHDITKREPGGRLTIRAGRLTFVPERLPRRRSLNGRTQEELGGGDLYVADLTVIESDPDGPREVLVRFVSVGADPQAARDLITGWAIAVGHGRMWFEDELCDVSDELPVVSSAMVDCPTCGDHFTESQPEFWEMVRRSGHFPARCPTCFSTLPQWDVEMDQVLSGDATDAYAQRSGSR
;
A
#
# COMPACT_ATOMS: atom_id res chain seq x y z
N MET A 1 -2.28 3.40 31.60
CA MET A 1 -1.34 2.63 30.76
C MET A 1 -1.73 1.18 30.85
N ASN A 2 -2.23 0.48 29.84
CA ASN A 2 -2.74 0.83 28.53
C ASN A 2 -3.62 -0.38 28.21
N ASP A 3 -4.94 -0.19 28.20
CA ASP A 3 -5.84 -1.15 27.57
C ASP A 3 -5.72 -0.94 26.04
N ARG A 4 -4.50 -1.16 25.53
CA ARG A 4 -4.21 -1.32 24.11
C ARG A 4 -4.93 -2.61 23.75
N HIS A 5 -6.22 -2.45 23.46
CA HIS A 5 -7.08 -3.46 22.89
C HIS A 5 -6.24 -4.25 21.91
N ASP A 6 -6.18 -5.55 22.13
CA ASP A 6 -5.40 -6.51 21.36
C ASP A 6 -5.59 -6.24 19.86
N ILE A 7 -4.69 -5.42 19.28
CA ILE A 7 -4.80 -4.90 17.91
C ILE A 7 -4.81 -6.03 16.90
N THR A 8 -4.31 -7.20 17.32
CA THR A 8 -4.29 -8.44 16.53
C THR A 8 -5.68 -9.06 16.34
N LYS A 9 -6.67 -8.67 17.15
CA LYS A 9 -8.07 -9.12 17.06
C LYS A 9 -8.96 -8.21 16.21
N ARG A 10 -8.46 -7.04 15.76
CA ARG A 10 -9.25 -6.16 14.89
C ARG A 10 -9.42 -6.79 13.50
N GLU A 11 -10.59 -6.57 12.92
CA GLU A 11 -10.83 -6.97 11.53
C GLU A 11 -9.98 -6.10 10.59
N PRO A 12 -9.41 -6.68 9.52
CA PRO A 12 -8.57 -5.93 8.61
C PRO A 12 -9.41 -5.01 7.72
N GLY A 13 -9.11 -3.70 7.77
CA GLY A 13 -9.77 -2.67 6.96
C GLY A 13 -9.50 -2.77 5.46
N GLY A 14 -8.54 -3.60 5.04
CA GLY A 14 -8.35 -3.94 3.64
C GLY A 14 -7.28 -5.01 3.43
N ARG A 15 -7.06 -5.37 2.16
CA ARG A 15 -6.09 -6.37 1.74
C ARG A 15 -5.18 -5.84 0.64
N LEU A 16 -3.88 -6.05 0.83
CA LEU A 16 -2.85 -5.87 -0.17
C LEU A 16 -2.57 -7.18 -0.89
N THR A 17 -2.31 -7.08 -2.18
CA THR A 17 -1.78 -8.17 -3.00
C THR A 17 -0.64 -7.63 -3.83
N ILE A 18 0.51 -8.28 -3.76
CA ILE A 18 1.68 -7.94 -4.57
C ILE A 18 1.94 -9.10 -5.52
N ARG A 19 2.01 -8.80 -6.81
CA ARG A 19 2.33 -9.79 -7.84
C ARG A 19 3.17 -9.13 -8.92
N ALA A 20 4.30 -9.75 -9.27
CA ALA A 20 5.23 -9.22 -10.28
C ALA A 20 5.59 -7.74 -10.02
N GLY A 21 5.89 -7.41 -8.76
CA GLY A 21 6.23 -6.04 -8.33
C GLY A 21 5.05 -5.06 -8.25
N ARG A 22 3.82 -5.46 -8.62
CA ARG A 22 2.65 -4.58 -8.59
C ARG A 22 1.81 -4.81 -7.35
N LEU A 23 1.58 -3.75 -6.59
CA LEU A 23 0.77 -3.74 -5.39
C LEU A 23 -0.67 -3.36 -5.75
N THR A 24 -1.66 -4.09 -5.24
CA THR A 24 -3.10 -3.78 -5.37
C THR A 24 -3.71 -3.72 -3.98
N PHE A 25 -4.51 -2.70 -3.70
CA PHE A 25 -5.25 -2.56 -2.44
C PHE A 25 -6.75 -2.72 -2.68
N VAL A 26 -7.39 -3.56 -1.86
CA VAL A 26 -8.83 -3.75 -1.86
C VAL A 26 -9.36 -3.39 -0.47
N PRO A 27 -10.09 -2.27 -0.31
CA PRO A 27 -10.70 -1.92 0.97
C PRO A 27 -11.82 -2.91 1.31
N GLU A 28 -12.02 -3.15 2.60
CA GLU A 28 -12.99 -4.13 3.10
C GLU A 28 -14.45 -3.84 2.68
N ARG A 29 -14.79 -2.57 2.45
CA ARG A 29 -16.14 -2.16 2.03
C ARG A 29 -16.54 -2.64 0.64
N LEU A 30 -15.60 -3.21 -0.14
CA LEU A 30 -15.95 -3.89 -1.37
C LEU A 30 -16.36 -5.34 -1.04
N PRO A 31 -17.53 -5.82 -1.52
CA PRO A 31 -17.97 -7.17 -1.23
C PRO A 31 -16.86 -8.14 -1.63
N ARG A 32 -16.26 -8.79 -0.62
CA ARG A 32 -15.29 -9.86 -0.83
C ARG A 32 -16.03 -10.92 -1.64
N ARG A 33 -15.88 -10.92 -2.97
CA ARG A 33 -16.37 -12.03 -3.79
C ARG A 33 -15.64 -13.24 -3.26
N ARG A 34 -16.38 -14.09 -2.53
CA ARG A 34 -15.97 -15.34 -1.86
C ARG A 34 -14.46 -15.49 -1.72
N SER A 35 -14.03 -15.33 -0.48
CA SER A 35 -12.67 -15.58 -0.01
C SER A 35 -11.93 -16.66 -0.79
N LEU A 36 -10.66 -16.41 -1.08
CA LEU A 36 -9.66 -17.42 -1.45
C LEU A 36 -9.42 -18.45 -0.31
N ASN A 37 -10.41 -18.68 0.56
CA ASN A 37 -10.41 -19.71 1.59
C ASN A 37 -10.49 -21.07 0.89
N GLY A 38 -9.34 -21.59 0.49
CA GLY A 38 -9.22 -22.93 -0.08
C GLY A 38 -8.17 -23.05 -1.17
N ARG A 39 -7.62 -21.94 -1.68
CA ARG A 39 -6.49 -22.03 -2.59
C ARG A 39 -5.18 -21.96 -1.82
N THR A 40 -4.39 -23.02 -1.91
CA THR A 40 -3.05 -23.06 -1.32
C THR A 40 -2.14 -22.05 -2.04
N GLN A 41 -1.07 -21.62 -1.37
CA GLN A 41 -0.03 -20.76 -1.96
C GLN A 41 0.51 -21.33 -3.29
N GLU A 42 0.53 -22.66 -3.42
CA GLU A 42 0.89 -23.37 -4.66
C GLU A 42 -0.14 -23.17 -5.78
N GLU A 43 -1.43 -23.12 -5.47
CA GLU A 43 -2.52 -22.94 -6.45
C GLU A 43 -2.66 -21.49 -6.94
N LEU A 44 -2.09 -20.52 -6.24
CA LEU A 44 -2.12 -19.11 -6.63
C LEU A 44 -0.96 -18.70 -7.57
N GLY A 45 -0.07 -19.65 -7.89
CA GLY A 45 0.85 -19.55 -9.02
C GLY A 45 2.04 -18.62 -8.77
N GLY A 46 3.12 -19.23 -8.27
CA GLY A 46 4.49 -18.69 -8.33
C GLY A 46 4.97 -18.03 -7.04
N GLY A 47 6.28 -18.12 -6.77
CA GLY A 47 6.96 -17.53 -5.60
C GLY A 47 6.91 -15.99 -5.50
N ASP A 48 6.21 -15.33 -6.42
CA ASP A 48 6.14 -13.87 -6.55
C ASP A 48 4.78 -13.29 -6.10
N LEU A 49 3.95 -14.07 -5.41
CA LEU A 49 2.69 -13.61 -4.83
C LEU A 49 2.80 -13.38 -3.33
N TYR A 50 2.50 -12.15 -2.91
CA TYR A 50 2.39 -11.78 -1.50
C TYR A 50 0.98 -11.28 -1.23
N VAL A 51 0.41 -11.69 -0.11
CA VAL A 51 -0.90 -11.21 0.36
C VAL A 51 -0.72 -10.74 1.77
N ALA A 52 -1.17 -9.52 2.06
CA ALA A 52 -1.12 -8.95 3.41
C ALA A 52 -2.46 -8.31 3.75
N ASP A 53 -2.92 -8.55 4.98
CA ASP A 53 -4.06 -7.86 5.55
C ASP A 53 -3.58 -6.58 6.24
N LEU A 54 -4.29 -5.48 5.99
CA LEU A 54 -4.02 -4.17 6.57
C LEU A 54 -5.08 -3.85 7.61
N THR A 55 -4.63 -3.45 8.80
CA THR A 55 -5.49 -2.96 9.87
C THR A 55 -5.06 -1.55 10.23
N VAL A 56 -5.93 -0.57 9.98
CA VAL A 56 -5.66 0.81 10.40
C VAL A 56 -5.81 0.88 11.92
N ILE A 57 -4.73 1.30 12.59
CA ILE A 57 -4.72 1.61 14.01
C ILE A 57 -4.92 3.11 14.11
N GLU A 58 -6.18 3.54 14.19
CA GLU A 58 -6.47 4.95 14.44
C GLU A 58 -5.80 5.39 15.74
N SER A 59 -4.91 6.36 15.63
CA SER A 59 -4.28 7.09 16.73
C SER A 59 -4.47 8.56 16.43
N ASP A 60 -5.31 9.23 17.23
CA ASP A 60 -5.67 10.65 17.11
C ASP A 60 -6.30 11.05 15.75
N PRO A 61 -7.48 11.69 15.70
CA PRO A 61 -8.05 12.19 14.44
C PRO A 61 -7.12 13.12 13.66
N ASP A 62 -6.20 13.80 14.36
CA ASP A 62 -5.23 14.72 13.77
C ASP A 62 -3.81 14.13 13.68
N GLY A 63 -3.63 12.88 14.13
CA GLY A 63 -2.35 12.19 14.16
C GLY A 63 -2.00 11.44 12.87
N PRO A 64 -0.72 11.07 12.70
CA PRO A 64 -0.31 10.20 11.60
C PRO A 64 -1.01 8.85 11.69
N ARG A 65 -1.42 8.32 10.52
CA ARG A 65 -2.06 6.99 10.48
C ARG A 65 -1.05 5.90 10.74
N GLU A 66 -1.35 5.09 11.75
CA GLU A 66 -0.61 3.86 12.01
C GLU A 66 -1.33 2.67 11.35
N VAL A 67 -0.58 1.75 10.77
CA VAL A 67 -1.13 0.58 10.09
C VAL A 67 -0.41 -0.69 10.51
N LEU A 68 -1.17 -1.72 10.88
CA LEU A 68 -0.65 -3.07 11.09
C LEU A 68 -0.76 -3.87 9.79
N VAL A 69 0.37 -4.42 9.36
CA VAL A 69 0.52 -5.25 8.18
C VAL A 69 0.74 -6.69 8.63
N ARG A 70 -0.16 -7.60 8.24
CA ARG A 70 -0.02 -9.04 8.50
C ARG A 70 0.04 -9.81 7.20
N PHE A 71 1.17 -10.43 6.91
CA PHE A 71 1.28 -11.31 5.76
C PHE A 71 0.41 -12.57 5.96
N VAL A 72 -0.46 -12.82 4.98
CA VAL A 72 -1.27 -14.05 4.86
C VAL A 72 -0.51 -15.10 4.05
N SER A 73 0.26 -14.66 3.07
CA SER A 73 1.18 -15.50 2.30
C SER A 73 2.46 -14.74 2.01
N VAL A 74 3.58 -15.44 2.08
CA VAL A 74 4.91 -14.87 1.87
C VAL A 74 5.56 -15.58 0.69
N GLY A 75 5.90 -14.82 -0.36
CA GLY A 75 6.68 -15.30 -1.50
C GLY A 75 8.15 -15.54 -1.16
N ALA A 76 8.99 -15.67 -2.18
CA ALA A 76 10.41 -16.01 -2.02
C ALA A 76 11.24 -14.90 -1.35
N ASP A 77 10.81 -13.64 -1.45
CA ASP A 77 11.50 -12.46 -0.93
C ASP A 77 10.53 -11.55 -0.14
N PRO A 78 10.29 -11.88 1.15
CA PRO A 78 9.46 -11.05 2.03
C PRO A 78 9.95 -9.60 2.15
N GLN A 79 11.26 -9.35 2.06
CA GLN A 79 11.82 -8.01 2.23
C GLN A 79 11.42 -7.12 1.06
N ALA A 80 11.52 -7.60 -0.18
CA ALA A 80 11.05 -6.84 -1.34
C ALA A 80 9.56 -6.48 -1.24
N ALA A 81 8.74 -7.37 -0.66
CA ALA A 81 7.33 -7.05 -0.39
C ALA A 81 7.18 -5.96 0.68
N ARG A 82 7.94 -6.02 1.77
CA ARG A 82 7.95 -4.96 2.81
C ARG A 82 8.36 -3.61 2.23
N ASP A 83 9.40 -3.58 1.41
CA ASP A 83 9.90 -2.35 0.79
C ASP A 83 8.81 -1.70 -0.10
N LEU A 84 8.11 -2.51 -0.90
CA LEU A 84 6.98 -2.04 -1.73
C LEU A 84 5.82 -1.49 -0.89
N ILE A 85 5.45 -2.19 0.19
CA ILE A 85 4.38 -1.74 1.09
C ILE A 85 4.81 -0.44 1.79
N THR A 86 6.06 -0.33 2.19
CA THR A 86 6.61 0.86 2.85
C THR A 86 6.62 2.05 1.91
N GLY A 87 7.11 1.91 0.67
CA GLY A 87 7.06 2.97 -0.33
C GLY A 87 5.63 3.43 -0.64
N TRP A 88 4.69 2.49 -0.75
CA TRP A 88 3.27 2.80 -0.88
C TRP A 88 2.73 3.56 0.33
N ALA A 89 3.07 3.12 1.55
CA ALA A 89 2.60 3.73 2.79
C ALA A 89 3.10 5.17 2.96
N ILE A 90 4.38 5.43 2.63
CA ILE A 90 4.97 6.77 2.53
C ILE A 90 4.15 7.64 1.59
N ALA A 91 3.91 7.14 0.38
CA ALA A 91 3.21 7.90 -0.67
C ALA A 91 1.79 8.30 -0.29
N VAL A 92 1.07 7.44 0.45
CA VAL A 92 -0.31 7.70 0.89
C VAL A 92 -0.40 8.41 2.24
N GLY A 93 0.73 8.71 2.89
CA GLY A 93 0.81 9.47 4.13
C GLY A 93 0.50 8.66 5.40
N HIS A 94 0.84 7.37 5.44
CA HIS A 94 0.91 6.63 6.70
C HIS A 94 2.18 7.04 7.45
N GLY A 95 2.07 7.26 8.77
CA GLY A 95 3.23 7.67 9.56
C GLY A 95 3.93 6.52 10.27
N ARG A 96 3.24 5.40 10.55
CA ARG A 96 3.90 4.20 11.09
C ARG A 96 3.31 2.92 10.53
N MET A 97 4.18 1.94 10.31
CA MET A 97 3.77 0.60 9.96
C MET A 97 4.31 -0.42 10.95
N TRP A 98 3.40 -1.27 11.42
CA TRP A 98 3.71 -2.40 12.27
C TRP A 98 3.72 -3.66 11.40
N PHE A 99 4.88 -4.24 11.18
CA PHE A 99 5.02 -5.63 10.77
C PHE A 99 5.04 -6.54 12.02
N GLU A 100 4.97 -7.86 11.82
CA GLU A 100 4.90 -8.82 12.93
C GLU A 100 6.14 -8.80 13.84
N ASP A 101 7.29 -8.51 13.26
CA ASP A 101 8.62 -8.53 13.85
C ASP A 101 9.30 -7.15 13.89
N GLU A 102 8.68 -6.13 13.29
CA GLU A 102 9.35 -4.86 13.01
C GLU A 102 8.37 -3.68 13.05
N LEU A 103 8.79 -2.59 13.70
CA LEU A 103 8.14 -1.29 13.57
C LEU A 103 8.93 -0.46 12.56
N CYS A 104 8.28 -0.08 11.47
CA CYS A 104 8.80 0.85 10.49
C CYS A 104 8.19 2.23 10.76
N ASP A 105 9.03 3.18 11.18
CA ASP A 105 8.63 4.58 11.33
C ASP A 105 8.72 5.26 9.97
N VAL A 106 7.58 5.68 9.46
CA VAL A 106 7.40 6.18 8.11
C VAL A 106 7.29 7.69 8.21
N SER A 107 8.44 8.35 8.43
CA SER A 107 8.66 9.81 8.54
C SER A 107 7.43 10.70 8.77
N ASP A 108 7.46 11.49 9.85
CA ASP A 108 6.46 12.56 10.10
C ASP A 108 6.39 13.60 8.96
N GLU A 109 7.46 13.73 8.17
CA GLU A 109 7.52 14.63 7.01
C GLU A 109 7.01 13.94 5.75
N LEU A 110 5.86 14.42 5.26
CA LEU A 110 5.29 13.94 4.01
C LEU A 110 6.21 14.28 2.83
N PRO A 111 6.47 13.32 1.92
CA PRO A 111 7.31 13.58 0.76
C PRO A 111 6.72 14.68 -0.12
N VAL A 112 7.60 15.46 -0.74
CA VAL A 112 7.23 16.32 -1.87
C VAL A 112 7.02 15.41 -3.08
N VAL A 113 5.76 15.11 -3.35
CA VAL A 113 5.35 14.25 -4.45
C VAL A 113 5.01 15.10 -5.66
N SER A 114 5.65 14.80 -6.80
CA SER A 114 5.49 15.60 -8.02
C SER A 114 4.35 15.07 -8.87
N SER A 115 4.26 13.75 -9.05
CA SER A 115 3.21 13.11 -9.84
C SER A 115 2.91 11.68 -9.37
N ALA A 116 1.68 11.24 -9.59
CA ALA A 116 1.26 9.85 -9.45
C ALA A 116 0.73 9.34 -10.79
N MET A 117 1.02 8.09 -11.13
CA MET A 117 0.63 7.49 -12.40
C MET A 117 0.12 6.06 -12.23
N VAL A 118 -0.78 5.64 -13.11
CA VAL A 118 -1.20 4.23 -13.19
C VAL A 118 -1.67 3.84 -14.58
N ASP A 119 -1.29 2.65 -15.01
CA ASP A 119 -1.83 1.99 -16.19
C ASP A 119 -2.96 1.02 -15.80
N CYS A 120 -4.12 1.14 -16.43
CA CYS A 120 -5.20 0.17 -16.26
C CYS A 120 -4.86 -1.14 -17.00
N PRO A 121 -4.69 -2.28 -16.31
CA PRO A 121 -4.33 -3.53 -16.97
C PRO A 121 -5.48 -4.14 -17.80
N THR A 122 -6.69 -3.60 -17.68
CA THR A 122 -7.89 -4.12 -18.36
C THR A 122 -8.18 -3.38 -19.67
N CYS A 123 -8.23 -2.05 -19.64
CA CYS A 123 -8.53 -1.24 -20.83
C CYS A 123 -7.31 -0.55 -21.44
N GLY A 124 -6.17 -0.53 -20.75
CA GLY A 124 -4.94 0.11 -21.23
C GLY A 124 -4.85 1.62 -21.00
N ASP A 125 -5.88 2.25 -20.43
CA ASP A 125 -5.86 3.69 -20.14
C ASP A 125 -4.74 4.04 -19.14
N HIS A 126 -4.08 5.16 -19.42
CA HIS A 126 -3.05 5.75 -18.57
C HIS A 126 -3.61 6.96 -17.83
N PHE A 127 -3.36 7.03 -16.52
CA PHE A 127 -3.76 8.15 -15.68
C PHE A 127 -2.52 8.77 -15.04
N THR A 128 -2.47 10.10 -15.00
CA THR A 128 -1.43 10.89 -14.33
C THR A 128 -2.13 11.98 -13.52
N GLU A 129 -1.67 12.22 -12.30
CA GLU A 129 -2.24 13.24 -11.44
C GLU A 129 -1.15 13.91 -10.59
N SER A 130 -1.28 15.21 -10.39
CA SER A 130 -0.34 16.03 -9.61
C SER A 130 -1.03 17.17 -8.86
N GLN A 131 -2.34 17.34 -9.03
CA GLN A 131 -3.07 18.41 -8.38
C GLN A 131 -3.07 18.24 -6.85
N PRO A 132 -2.92 19.33 -6.07
CA PRO A 132 -2.96 19.28 -4.61
C PRO A 132 -4.20 18.57 -4.04
N GLU A 133 -5.37 18.78 -4.64
CA GLU A 133 -6.64 18.21 -4.19
C GLU A 133 -6.67 16.69 -4.31
N PHE A 134 -5.95 16.13 -5.30
CA PHE A 134 -5.77 14.69 -5.40
C PHE A 134 -4.94 14.15 -4.25
N TRP A 135 -3.83 14.80 -3.92
CA TRP A 135 -2.98 14.39 -2.80
C TRP A 135 -3.67 14.52 -1.46
N GLU A 136 -4.46 15.58 -1.25
CA GLU A 136 -5.34 15.70 -0.08
C GLU A 136 -6.34 14.54 0.00
N MET A 137 -6.96 14.17 -1.12
CA MET A 137 -7.87 13.02 -1.16
C MET A 137 -7.15 11.71 -0.86
N VAL A 138 -5.97 11.46 -1.44
CA VAL A 138 -5.17 10.26 -1.21
C VAL A 138 -4.78 10.17 0.27
N ARG A 139 -4.22 11.24 0.84
CA ARG A 139 -3.84 11.30 2.26
C ARG A 139 -5.04 11.13 3.17
N ARG A 140 -6.18 11.74 2.85
CA ARG A 140 -7.44 11.54 3.59
C ARG A 140 -8.00 10.12 3.46
N SER A 141 -7.74 9.41 2.36
CA SER A 141 -8.25 8.05 2.15
C SER A 141 -7.27 6.97 2.64
N GLY A 142 -5.97 7.27 2.68
CA GLY A 142 -4.90 6.34 3.02
C GLY A 142 -4.64 5.31 1.92
N HIS A 143 -5.08 5.59 0.69
CA HIS A 143 -4.85 4.76 -0.48
C HIS A 143 -5.16 5.54 -1.76
N PHE A 144 -4.62 5.09 -2.89
CA PHE A 144 -4.96 5.62 -4.21
C PHE A 144 -6.31 5.09 -4.70
N PRO A 145 -6.94 5.73 -5.71
CA PRO A 145 -8.12 5.18 -6.37
C PRO A 145 -7.89 3.75 -6.85
N ALA A 146 -8.71 2.82 -6.35
CA ALA A 146 -8.61 1.39 -6.65
C ALA A 146 -9.45 0.96 -7.86
N ARG A 147 -10.12 1.89 -8.56
CA ARG A 147 -11.04 1.62 -9.67
C ARG A 147 -10.75 2.52 -10.86
N CYS A 148 -10.70 1.92 -12.05
CA CYS A 148 -10.56 2.65 -13.30
C CYS A 148 -11.84 3.46 -13.58
N PRO A 149 -11.76 4.78 -13.82
CA PRO A 149 -12.94 5.59 -14.12
C PRO A 149 -13.59 5.24 -15.48
N THR A 150 -12.84 4.61 -16.39
CA THR A 150 -13.33 4.23 -17.72
C THR A 150 -14.02 2.86 -17.73
N CYS A 151 -13.36 1.82 -17.21
CA CYS A 151 -13.84 0.44 -17.31
C CYS A 151 -14.27 -0.19 -15.97
N PHE A 152 -14.13 0.53 -14.86
CA PHE A 152 -14.49 0.09 -13.49
C PHE A 152 -13.75 -1.17 -12.99
N SER A 153 -12.74 -1.64 -13.72
CA SER A 153 -11.85 -2.70 -13.24
C SER A 153 -11.00 -2.23 -12.05
N THR A 154 -10.46 -3.17 -11.29
CA THR A 154 -9.54 -2.86 -10.18
C THR A 154 -8.22 -2.36 -10.75
N LEU A 155 -7.74 -1.23 -10.24
CA LEU A 155 -6.43 -0.70 -10.54
C LEU A 155 -5.38 -1.21 -9.54
N PRO A 156 -4.13 -1.41 -9.97
CA PRO A 156 -3.02 -1.44 -9.03
C PRO A 156 -2.92 -0.09 -8.30
N GLN A 157 -2.18 -0.07 -7.20
CA GLN A 157 -1.77 1.19 -6.59
C GLN A 157 -0.83 1.93 -7.54
N TRP A 158 -0.85 3.26 -7.40
CA TRP A 158 -0.23 4.15 -8.36
C TRP A 158 1.27 4.23 -8.09
N ASP A 159 2.04 4.29 -9.17
CA ASP A 159 3.45 4.64 -9.12
C ASP A 159 3.56 6.13 -8.79
N VAL A 160 4.52 6.51 -7.97
CA VAL A 160 4.70 7.88 -7.51
C VAL A 160 6.10 8.36 -7.83
N GLU A 161 6.17 9.49 -8.49
CA GLU A 161 7.40 10.25 -8.66
C GLU A 161 7.57 11.14 -7.42
N MET A 162 8.64 10.90 -6.69
CA MET A 162 9.00 11.70 -5.51
C MET A 162 10.09 12.68 -5.93
N ASP A 163 9.82 13.97 -5.82
CA ASP A 163 10.89 14.97 -5.82
C ASP A 163 11.61 14.82 -4.48
N GLN A 164 12.95 14.77 -4.52
CA GLN A 164 13.76 14.35 -3.38
C GLN A 164 13.31 14.97 -2.04
N VAL A 165 13.17 14.11 -1.03
CA VAL A 165 12.95 14.55 0.35
C VAL A 165 14.10 15.45 0.76
N LEU A 166 13.78 16.65 1.28
CA LEU A 166 14.76 17.45 2.01
C LEU A 166 15.15 16.67 3.28
N SER A 167 16.27 15.95 3.18
CA SER A 167 17.07 15.30 4.23
C SER A 167 16.62 13.94 4.81
N GLY A 168 17.52 12.93 4.71
CA GLY A 168 17.64 11.81 5.67
C GLY A 168 17.41 10.38 5.17
N ASP A 169 18.40 9.78 4.48
CA ASP A 169 18.75 8.34 4.39
C ASP A 169 17.72 7.24 4.00
N ALA A 170 16.43 7.52 3.76
CA ALA A 170 15.43 6.46 3.47
C ALA A 170 15.02 6.30 1.98
N THR A 171 15.46 7.18 1.08
CA THR A 171 14.90 7.33 -0.28
C THR A 171 15.53 6.44 -1.36
N ASP A 172 16.70 5.84 -1.13
CA ASP A 172 17.44 5.15 -2.19
C ASP A 172 16.82 3.81 -2.63
N ALA A 173 15.98 3.18 -1.80
CA ALA A 173 15.40 1.87 -2.10
C ALA A 173 14.21 1.91 -3.09
N TYR A 174 13.47 3.03 -3.15
CA TYR A 174 12.26 3.14 -3.98
C TYR A 174 12.54 3.67 -5.39
N ALA A 175 13.39 4.70 -5.52
CA ALA A 175 13.68 5.35 -6.80
C ALA A 175 14.46 4.47 -7.79
N GLN A 176 15.25 3.51 -7.30
CA GLN A 176 16.10 2.69 -8.17
C GLN A 176 15.35 1.59 -8.95
N ARG A 177 14.09 1.28 -8.61
CA ARG A 177 13.32 0.19 -9.24
C ARG A 177 12.21 0.64 -10.18
N SER A 178 11.73 1.88 -10.07
CA SER A 178 10.72 2.46 -10.97
C SER A 178 11.29 2.90 -12.32
N GLY A 179 12.63 3.05 -12.43
CA GLY A 179 13.32 3.55 -13.64
C GLY A 179 13.84 2.50 -14.61
N SER A 180 13.61 1.19 -14.40
CA SER A 180 14.07 0.14 -15.32
C SER A 180 12.90 -0.41 -16.15
N ARG A 181 12.53 0.32 -17.20
CA ARG A 181 11.85 -0.23 -18.38
C ARG A 181 12.72 0.00 -19.61
#